data_AF-A0A8T4VEY2-F1
#
_entry.id   AF-A0A8T4VEY2-F1
#
_cell.length_a   1.000
_cell.length_b   1.000
_cell.length_c   1.000
_cell.angle_alpha   90.00
_cell.angle_beta   90.00
_cell.angle_gamma   90.00
#
_symmetry.space_group_name_H-M   'P 1'
#
loop_
_entity.id
_entity.type
_entity.pdbx_description
1 polymer ?
#
loop_
_entity_poly.entity_id
_entity_poly.type
_entity_poly.pdbx_seq_one_letter_code
_entity_poly.pdbx_strand_id
1 'polypeptide(L)'
;MELKTKQTLANIVIAFGIIGFLFSAYILFSSFGESSLPTSVEEQFTLMSQSMQDASVTASNAAVSIRSAKSSLESASKIVSETSSVATSLADAININILGITPLDPAAQMLKKVSTDIASFSTDLTSTASHLEQNADDINKLSEDFKAMSEQLSITGEKLTGFTPGLNFTWIGIYLCVLHGMFIAIGFLVKQ
;
A
#
# COMPACT_ATOMS: atom_id res chain seq x y z
N MET A 1 40.64 38.64 -43.49
CA MET A 1 39.50 37.77 -43.17
C MET A 1 39.73 36.99 -41.87
N GLU A 2 40.96 36.57 -41.57
CA GLU A 2 41.29 35.80 -40.36
C GLU A 2 41.03 36.50 -39.01
N LEU A 3 41.25 37.83 -38.92
CA LEU A 3 41.11 38.55 -37.63
C LEU A 3 39.68 38.52 -37.08
N LYS A 4 38.68 38.70 -37.96
CA LYS A 4 37.26 38.66 -37.58
C LYS A 4 36.85 37.27 -37.13
N THR A 5 37.32 36.23 -37.81
CA THR A 5 37.03 34.83 -37.45
C THR A 5 37.61 34.44 -36.09
N LYS A 6 38.85 34.86 -35.78
CA LYS A 6 39.48 34.64 -34.46
C LYS A 6 38.71 35.34 -33.34
N GLN A 7 38.26 36.58 -33.58
CA GLN A 7 37.52 37.36 -32.60
C GLN A 7 36.11 36.78 -32.34
N THR A 8 35.43 36.28 -33.38
CA THR A 8 34.14 35.58 -33.24
C THR A 8 34.31 34.27 -32.46
N LEU A 9 35.34 33.48 -32.77
CA LEU A 9 35.62 32.22 -32.07
C LEU A 9 35.93 32.46 -30.59
N ALA A 10 36.76 33.46 -30.27
CA ALA A 10 37.09 33.84 -28.90
C ALA A 10 35.84 34.21 -28.08
N ASN A 11 34.93 35.02 -28.65
CA ASN A 11 33.71 35.41 -27.95
C ASN A 11 32.77 34.22 -27.67
N ILE A 12 32.70 33.23 -28.56
CA ILE A 12 31.90 32.00 -28.36
C ILE A 12 32.47 31.16 -27.21
N VAL A 13 33.79 30.97 -27.18
CA VAL A 13 34.47 30.19 -26.13
C VAL A 13 34.33 30.85 -24.75
N ILE A 14 34.41 32.18 -24.69
CA ILE A 14 34.19 32.93 -23.44
C ILE A 14 32.73 32.77 -22.97
N ALA A 15 31.75 32.91 -23.87
CA ALA A 15 30.34 32.76 -23.51
C ALA A 15 30.02 31.34 -23.00
N PHE A 16 30.55 30.32 -23.67
CA PHE A 16 30.45 28.92 -23.21
C PHE A 16 31.05 28.73 -21.83
N GLY A 17 32.26 29.26 -21.61
CA GLY A 17 32.94 29.21 -20.32
C GLY A 17 32.14 29.90 -19.19
N ILE A 18 31.57 31.08 -19.43
CA ILE A 18 30.78 31.82 -18.44
C ILE A 18 29.50 31.05 -18.07
N ILE A 19 28.76 30.58 -19.07
CA ILE A 19 27.50 29.85 -18.84
C ILE A 19 27.77 28.57 -18.04
N GLY A 20 28.78 27.79 -18.45
CA GLY A 20 29.15 26.56 -17.75
C GLY A 20 29.71 26.81 -16.35
N PHE A 21 30.46 27.89 -16.15
CA PHE A 21 30.96 28.28 -14.82
C PHE A 21 29.85 28.65 -13.85
N LEU A 22 28.84 29.42 -14.31
CA LEU A 22 27.69 29.78 -13.47
C LEU A 22 26.87 28.54 -13.10
N PHE A 23 26.68 27.61 -14.05
CA PHE A 23 25.98 26.35 -13.80
C PHE A 23 26.75 25.44 -12.84
N SER A 24 28.07 25.29 -13.00
CA SER A 24 28.90 24.49 -12.09
C SER A 24 29.00 25.12 -10.71
N ALA A 25 29.07 26.46 -10.61
CA ALA A 25 29.03 27.17 -9.35
C ALA A 25 27.69 26.94 -8.64
N TYR A 26 26.56 26.96 -9.34
CA TYR A 26 25.25 26.63 -8.76
C TYR A 26 25.19 25.20 -8.19
N ILE A 27 25.72 24.20 -8.90
CA ILE A 27 25.82 22.82 -8.41
C ILE A 27 26.75 22.73 -7.18
N LEU A 28 27.87 23.44 -7.21
CA LEU A 28 28.82 23.47 -6.11
C LEU A 28 28.20 24.11 -4.85
N PHE A 29 27.56 25.28 -4.99
CA PHE A 29 26.92 26.00 -3.88
C PHE A 29 25.72 25.25 -3.31
N SER A 30 24.92 24.57 -4.15
CA SER A 30 23.85 23.68 -3.69
C SER A 30 24.39 22.42 -2.99
N SER A 31 25.62 22.02 -3.27
CA SER A 31 26.30 20.92 -2.56
C SER A 31 26.92 21.35 -1.22
N PHE A 32 27.16 22.65 -1.00
CA PHE A 32 27.71 23.21 0.24
C PHE A 32 26.66 23.76 1.22
N GLY A 33 25.46 24.09 0.73
CA GLY A 33 24.30 24.24 1.61
C GLY A 33 23.87 22.86 2.10
N GLU A 34 23.40 22.74 3.34
CA GLU A 34 22.59 21.59 3.75
C GLU A 34 21.45 21.47 2.74
N SER A 35 21.62 20.61 1.72
CA SER A 35 20.56 20.20 0.83
C SER A 35 19.70 19.20 1.60
N SER A 36 19.16 19.64 2.74
CA SER A 36 17.98 19.01 3.30
C SER A 36 16.94 19.04 2.19
N LEU A 37 16.28 17.91 1.96
CA LEU A 37 15.08 17.93 1.14
C LEU A 37 14.16 19.04 1.66
N PRO A 38 13.41 19.72 0.78
CA PRO A 38 12.42 20.66 1.26
C PRO A 38 11.55 19.94 2.29
N THR A 39 11.34 20.56 3.45
CA THR A 39 10.60 20.01 4.60
C THR A 39 9.28 19.34 4.22
N SER A 40 8.68 19.76 3.11
CA SER A 40 7.50 19.15 2.51
C SER A 40 7.65 17.69 2.10
N VAL A 41 8.84 17.21 1.73
CA VAL A 41 9.07 15.80 1.35
C VAL A 41 9.19 14.91 2.58
N GLU A 42 9.91 15.35 3.61
CA GLU A 42 10.02 14.65 4.89
C GLU A 42 8.65 14.51 5.58
N GLU A 43 7.88 15.60 5.60
CA GLU A 43 6.51 15.62 6.11
C GLU A 43 5.61 14.66 5.32
N GLN A 44 5.74 14.61 4.00
CA GLN A 44 5.01 13.67 3.15
C GLN A 44 5.33 12.20 3.46
N PHE A 45 6.60 11.82 3.61
CA PHE A 45 6.98 10.45 3.98
C PHE A 45 6.50 10.07 5.38
N THR A 46 6.56 11.01 6.31
CA THR A 46 6.04 10.83 7.68
C THR A 46 4.53 10.58 7.66
N LEU A 47 3.77 11.42 6.95
CA LEU A 47 2.32 11.26 6.80
C LEU A 47 1.94 9.96 6.09
N MET A 48 2.68 9.57 5.05
CA MET A 48 2.46 8.30 4.34
C MET A 48 2.74 7.10 5.26
N SER A 49 3.85 7.13 6.01
CA SER A 49 4.18 6.09 6.99
C SER A 49 3.09 5.95 8.05
N GLN A 50 2.62 7.08 8.60
CA GLN A 50 1.53 7.10 9.58
C GLN A 50 0.22 6.58 8.98
N SER A 51 -0.13 6.99 7.77
CA SER A 51 -1.32 6.50 7.08
C SER A 51 -1.27 4.99 6.82
N MET A 52 -0.09 4.44 6.48
CA MET A 52 0.09 2.99 6.36
C MET A 52 -0.02 2.28 7.71
N GLN A 53 0.48 2.89 8.80
CA GLN A 53 0.32 2.36 10.14
C GLN A 53 -1.15 2.33 10.57
N ASP A 54 -1.92 3.37 10.26
CA ASP A 54 -3.36 3.43 10.52
C ASP A 54 -4.14 2.42 9.67
N ALA A 55 -3.73 2.23 8.41
CA ALA A 55 -4.29 1.21 7.53
C ALA A 55 -4.04 -0.21 8.07
N SER A 56 -2.84 -0.47 8.60
CA SER A 56 -2.49 -1.72 9.27
C SER A 56 -3.41 -2.00 10.46
N VAL A 57 -3.55 -1.04 11.38
CA VAL A 57 -4.43 -1.17 12.55
C VAL A 57 -5.88 -1.39 12.13
N THR A 58 -6.34 -0.66 11.11
CA THR A 58 -7.71 -0.79 10.59
C THR A 58 -7.95 -2.17 9.98
N ALA A 59 -7.01 -2.69 9.18
CA ALA A 59 -7.08 -4.02 8.63
C ALA A 59 -7.09 -5.09 9.74
N SER A 60 -6.20 -4.98 10.74
CA SER A 60 -6.20 -5.87 11.91
C SER A 60 -7.56 -5.88 12.63
N ASN A 61 -8.16 -4.70 12.86
CA ASN A 61 -9.47 -4.59 13.49
C ASN A 61 -10.60 -5.18 12.63
N ALA A 62 -10.53 -5.03 11.31
CA ALA A 62 -11.46 -5.64 10.37
C ALA A 62 -11.37 -7.17 10.42
N ALA A 63 -10.16 -7.75 10.46
CA ALA A 63 -9.97 -9.19 10.63
C ALA A 63 -10.60 -9.71 11.93
N VAL A 64 -10.43 -8.99 13.05
CA VAL A 64 -11.08 -9.33 14.34
C VAL A 64 -12.61 -9.29 14.23
N SER A 65 -13.14 -8.26 13.57
CA SER A 65 -14.59 -8.10 13.38
C SER A 65 -15.17 -9.23 12.51
N ILE A 66 -14.46 -9.64 11.46
CA ILE A 66 -14.85 -10.76 10.61
C ILE A 66 -14.83 -12.10 11.38
N ARG A 67 -13.81 -12.35 12.20
CA ARG A 67 -13.80 -13.55 13.07
C ARG A 67 -14.95 -13.54 14.09
N SER A 68 -15.34 -12.36 14.56
CA SER A 68 -16.52 -12.22 15.42
C SER A 68 -17.82 -12.53 14.66
N ALA A 69 -17.94 -12.08 13.40
CA ALA A 69 -19.06 -12.42 12.54
C ALA A 69 -19.11 -13.94 12.24
N LYS A 70 -17.96 -14.58 11.98
CA LYS A 70 -17.84 -16.03 11.84
C LYS A 70 -18.38 -16.76 13.08
N SER A 71 -17.92 -16.40 14.27
CA SER A 71 -18.41 -17.00 15.53
C SER A 71 -19.92 -16.85 15.70
N SER A 72 -20.47 -15.70 15.30
CA SER A 72 -21.92 -15.47 15.28
C SER A 72 -22.64 -16.40 14.29
N LEU A 73 -22.08 -16.61 13.09
CA LEU A 73 -22.63 -17.54 12.09
C LEU A 73 -22.53 -19.01 12.53
N GLU A 74 -21.45 -19.41 13.20
CA GLU A 74 -21.32 -20.76 13.77
C GLU A 74 -22.39 -21.01 14.84
N SER A 75 -22.63 -20.02 15.70
CA SER A 75 -23.71 -20.06 16.70
C SER A 75 -25.08 -20.14 16.04
N ALA A 76 -25.33 -19.35 14.99
CA ALA A 76 -26.56 -19.41 14.22
C ALA A 76 -26.74 -20.77 13.53
N SER A 77 -25.68 -21.32 12.93
CA SER A 77 -25.69 -22.64 12.29
C SER A 77 -26.08 -23.74 13.28
N LYS A 78 -25.55 -23.69 14.50
CA LYS A 78 -25.94 -24.61 15.58
C LYS A 78 -27.44 -24.53 15.91
N ILE A 79 -27.96 -23.32 16.13
CA ILE A 79 -29.39 -23.10 16.44
C ILE A 79 -30.28 -23.61 15.29
N VAL A 80 -29.89 -23.33 14.05
CA VAL A 80 -30.61 -23.77 12.85
C VAL A 80 -30.57 -25.30 12.76
N SER A 81 -29.43 -25.94 12.98
CA SER A 81 -29.30 -27.40 13.02
C SER A 81 -30.18 -28.03 14.10
N GLU A 82 -30.21 -27.45 15.31
CA GLU A 82 -31.10 -27.91 16.40
C GLU A 82 -32.58 -27.75 16.01
N THR A 83 -32.93 -26.64 15.37
CA THR A 83 -34.29 -26.39 14.86
C THR A 83 -34.71 -27.43 13.81
N SER A 84 -33.79 -27.82 12.93
CA SER A 84 -34.04 -28.90 11.95
C SER A 84 -34.36 -30.23 12.63
N SER A 85 -33.60 -30.57 13.68
CA SER A 85 -33.83 -31.79 14.47
C SER A 85 -35.19 -31.76 15.18
N VAL A 86 -35.58 -30.62 15.73
CA VAL A 86 -36.91 -30.41 16.33
C VAL A 86 -38.02 -30.56 15.29
N ALA A 87 -37.86 -29.97 14.10
CA ALA A 87 -38.84 -30.10 13.02
C ALA A 87 -39.01 -31.54 12.55
N THR A 88 -37.91 -32.29 12.41
CA THR A 88 -37.96 -33.75 12.11
C THR A 88 -38.68 -34.51 13.22
N SER A 89 -38.31 -34.28 14.48
CA SER A 89 -38.92 -34.95 15.63
C SER A 89 -40.43 -34.67 15.72
N LEU A 90 -40.83 -33.42 15.43
CA LEU A 90 -42.24 -33.03 15.39
C LEU A 90 -42.97 -33.71 14.23
N ALA A 91 -42.35 -33.78 13.04
CA ALA A 91 -42.92 -34.46 11.88
C ALA A 91 -43.22 -35.93 12.18
N ASP A 92 -42.30 -36.62 12.85
CA ASP A 92 -42.45 -38.02 13.21
C ASP A 92 -43.49 -38.20 14.34
N ALA A 93 -43.57 -37.27 15.30
CA ALA A 93 -44.54 -37.32 16.38
C ALA A 93 -46.00 -37.11 15.92
N ILE A 94 -46.22 -36.28 14.90
CA ILE A 94 -47.58 -36.02 14.38
C ILE A 94 -48.05 -37.05 13.34
N ASN A 95 -47.17 -37.97 12.92
CA ASN A 95 -47.51 -39.03 11.97
C ASN A 95 -48.30 -40.17 12.63
N ILE A 96 -49.53 -39.87 13.06
CA ILE A 96 -50.43 -40.78 13.77
C ILE A 96 -51.30 -41.54 12.77
N ASN A 97 -51.35 -42.86 12.88
CA ASN A 97 -52.22 -43.73 12.10
C ASN A 97 -53.49 -44.09 12.91
N ILE A 98 -54.66 -43.72 12.41
CA ILE A 98 -55.95 -44.06 12.99
C ILE A 98 -56.73 -44.89 11.97
N LEU A 99 -56.92 -46.18 12.27
CA LEU A 99 -57.68 -47.11 11.42
C LEU A 99 -57.18 -47.17 9.96
N GLY A 100 -55.88 -46.98 9.72
CA GLY A 100 -55.26 -46.98 8.39
C GLY A 100 -55.21 -45.60 7.72
N ILE A 101 -55.71 -44.54 8.38
CA ILE A 101 -55.72 -43.17 7.88
C ILE A 101 -54.69 -42.35 8.67
N THR A 102 -53.85 -41.59 7.97
CA THR A 102 -52.89 -40.63 8.53
C THR A 102 -53.37 -39.19 8.26
N PRO A 103 -54.30 -38.64 9.07
CA PRO A 103 -54.94 -37.36 8.78
C PRO A 103 -53.99 -36.15 8.80
N LEU A 104 -52.84 -36.29 9.47
CA LEU A 104 -51.81 -35.25 9.58
C LEU A 104 -50.61 -35.48 8.65
N ASP A 105 -50.68 -36.45 7.74
CA ASP A 105 -49.59 -36.77 6.81
C ASP A 105 -49.10 -35.54 6.01
N PRO A 106 -49.97 -34.67 5.46
CA PRO A 106 -49.51 -33.47 4.77
C PRO A 106 -48.69 -32.53 5.66
N ALA A 107 -49.07 -32.39 6.93
CA ALA A 107 -48.34 -31.55 7.89
C ALA A 107 -46.98 -32.16 8.24
N ALA A 108 -46.90 -33.49 8.39
CA ALA A 108 -45.65 -34.20 8.62
C ALA A 108 -44.70 -34.03 7.42
N GLN A 109 -45.20 -34.13 6.20
CA GLN A 109 -44.41 -33.90 4.98
C GLN A 109 -43.89 -32.45 4.89
N MET A 110 -44.73 -31.46 5.23
CA MET A 110 -44.31 -30.06 5.29
C MET A 110 -43.18 -29.83 6.31
N LEU A 111 -43.28 -30.41 7.50
CA LEU A 111 -42.23 -30.31 8.51
C LEU A 111 -40.93 -30.99 8.08
N LYS A 112 -40.99 -32.15 7.40
CA LYS A 112 -39.81 -32.81 6.82
C LYS A 112 -39.14 -31.95 5.76
N LYS A 113 -39.94 -31.30 4.91
CA LYS A 113 -39.41 -30.34 3.92
C LYS A 113 -38.74 -29.16 4.61
N VAL A 114 -39.39 -28.54 5.59
CA VAL A 114 -38.83 -27.42 6.36
C VAL A 114 -37.53 -27.84 7.06
N SER A 115 -37.47 -29.03 7.67
CA SER A 115 -36.24 -29.56 8.26
C SER A 115 -35.11 -29.70 7.24
N THR A 116 -35.41 -30.18 6.03
CA THR A 116 -34.43 -30.30 4.93
C THR A 116 -33.90 -28.93 4.48
N ASP A 117 -34.81 -27.97 4.32
CA ASP A 117 -34.47 -26.59 3.95
C ASP A 117 -33.59 -25.93 5.05
N ILE A 118 -33.93 -26.13 6.32
CA ILE A 118 -33.16 -25.65 7.48
C ILE A 118 -31.77 -26.30 7.55
N ALA A 119 -31.67 -27.63 7.30
CA ALA A 119 -30.39 -28.32 7.30
C ALA A 119 -29.46 -27.81 6.17
N SER A 120 -30.03 -27.52 5.00
CA SER A 120 -29.29 -26.89 3.90
C SER A 120 -28.81 -25.50 4.29
N PHE A 121 -29.67 -24.69 4.91
CA PHE A 121 -29.29 -23.36 5.40
C PHE A 121 -28.18 -23.39 6.46
N SER A 122 -28.19 -24.36 7.38
CA SER A 122 -27.09 -24.57 8.34
C SER A 122 -25.77 -24.87 7.63
N THR A 123 -25.80 -25.66 6.55
CA THR A 123 -24.62 -25.94 5.73
C THR A 123 -24.09 -24.67 5.05
N ASP A 124 -24.97 -23.84 4.50
CA ASP A 124 -24.60 -22.56 3.89
C ASP A 124 -24.00 -21.58 4.91
N LEU A 125 -24.53 -21.53 6.13
CA LEU A 125 -23.97 -20.74 7.23
C LEU A 125 -22.55 -21.19 7.58
N THR A 126 -22.32 -22.50 7.68
CA THR A 126 -21.00 -23.08 7.94
C THR A 126 -20.02 -22.77 6.80
N SER A 127 -20.46 -22.86 5.54
CA SER A 127 -19.64 -22.47 4.39
C SER A 127 -19.28 -20.98 4.43
N THR A 128 -20.26 -20.12 4.74
CA THR A 128 -20.05 -18.68 4.88
C THR A 128 -19.06 -18.37 6.00
N ALA A 129 -19.19 -19.03 7.15
CA ALA A 129 -18.25 -18.92 8.27
C ALA A 129 -16.81 -19.30 7.84
N SER A 130 -16.65 -20.34 7.03
CA SER A 130 -15.33 -20.72 6.49
C SER A 130 -14.75 -19.66 5.55
N HIS A 131 -15.57 -19.05 4.70
CA HIS A 131 -15.12 -17.95 3.83
C HIS A 131 -14.75 -16.70 4.63
N LEU A 132 -15.49 -16.40 5.71
CA LEU A 132 -15.12 -15.31 6.61
C LEU A 132 -13.77 -15.56 7.28
N GLU A 133 -13.44 -16.79 7.69
CA GLU A 133 -12.10 -17.08 8.23
C GLU A 133 -11.00 -16.78 7.20
N GLN A 134 -11.17 -17.25 5.96
CA GLN A 134 -10.21 -16.99 4.89
C GLN A 134 -10.04 -15.49 4.64
N ASN A 135 -11.14 -14.75 4.58
CA ASN A 135 -11.11 -13.29 4.44
C ASN A 135 -10.41 -12.60 5.62
N ALA A 136 -10.61 -13.09 6.85
CA ALA A 136 -9.94 -12.55 8.03
C ALA A 136 -8.42 -12.79 7.96
N ASP A 137 -7.99 -13.96 7.50
CA ASP A 137 -6.57 -14.28 7.31
C ASP A 137 -5.93 -13.39 6.24
N ASP A 138 -6.60 -13.19 5.10
CA ASP A 138 -6.09 -12.35 4.03
C ASP A 138 -6.04 -10.87 4.43
N ILE A 139 -7.03 -10.38 5.18
CA ILE A 139 -6.99 -9.02 5.74
C ILE A 139 -5.88 -8.90 6.79
N ASN A 140 -5.61 -9.94 7.57
CA ASN A 140 -4.51 -9.91 8.53
C ASN A 140 -3.14 -9.85 7.81
N LYS A 141 -2.98 -10.55 6.69
CA LYS A 141 -1.78 -10.40 5.84
C LYS A 141 -1.66 -8.98 5.28
N LEU A 142 -2.76 -8.39 4.80
CA LEU A 142 -2.75 -6.98 4.36
C LEU A 142 -2.34 -6.03 5.48
N SER A 143 -2.78 -6.28 6.72
CA SER A 143 -2.33 -5.53 7.89
C SER A 143 -0.81 -5.61 8.09
N GLU A 144 -0.22 -6.79 7.92
CA GLU A 144 1.23 -7.01 8.01
C GLU A 144 1.98 -6.29 6.87
N ASP A 145 1.45 -6.35 5.64
CA ASP A 145 2.01 -5.65 4.49
C ASP A 145 2.00 -4.12 4.67
N PHE A 146 0.89 -3.56 5.18
CA PHE A 146 0.80 -2.14 5.50
C PHE A 146 1.81 -1.71 6.56
N LYS A 147 2.01 -2.55 7.60
CA LYS A 147 3.01 -2.30 8.63
C LYS A 147 4.43 -2.30 8.04
N ALA A 148 4.74 -3.28 7.18
CA ALA A 148 6.03 -3.34 6.51
C ALA A 148 6.27 -2.14 5.59
N MET A 149 5.24 -1.68 4.87
CA MET A 149 5.32 -0.46 4.05
C MET A 149 5.53 0.80 4.89
N SER A 150 4.85 0.92 6.04
CA SER A 150 5.06 2.01 7.00
C SER A 150 6.52 2.09 7.45
N GLU A 151 7.10 0.95 7.84
CA GLU A 151 8.51 0.86 8.24
C GLU A 151 9.46 1.25 7.09
N GLN A 152 9.22 0.72 5.88
CA GLN A 152 10.03 1.07 4.70
C GLN A 152 9.94 2.54 4.33
N LEU A 153 8.75 3.16 4.44
CA LEU A 153 8.55 4.58 4.20
C LEU A 153 9.28 5.43 5.24
N SER A 154 9.25 5.03 6.52
CA SER A 154 10.00 5.69 7.59
C SER A 154 11.51 5.66 7.30
N ILE A 155 12.05 4.48 7.01
CA ILE A 155 13.48 4.30 6.67
C ILE A 155 13.84 5.10 5.42
N THR A 156 12.97 5.13 4.41
CA THR A 156 13.20 5.87 3.17
C THR A 156 13.21 7.37 3.44
N GLY A 157 12.27 7.87 4.26
CA GLY A 157 12.26 9.25 4.73
C GLY A 157 13.55 9.63 5.43
N GLU A 158 14.02 8.82 6.39
CA GLU A 158 15.29 9.03 7.11
C GLU A 158 16.52 9.03 6.19
N LYS A 159 16.59 8.11 5.24
CA LYS A 159 17.71 8.06 4.27
C LYS A 159 17.74 9.26 3.34
N LEU A 160 16.56 9.75 2.98
CA LEU A 160 16.37 10.90 2.12
C LEU A 160 16.73 12.20 2.84
N THR A 161 16.35 12.37 4.10
CA THR A 161 16.72 13.55 4.92
C THR A 161 18.21 13.55 5.28
N GLY A 162 18.80 12.36 5.47
CA GLY A 162 20.23 12.19 5.66
C GLY A 162 21.08 12.27 4.38
N PHE A 163 20.45 12.44 3.20
CA PHE A 163 21.19 12.55 1.94
C PHE A 163 21.89 13.91 1.84
N THR A 164 23.16 13.93 2.19
CA THR A 164 24.07 15.02 1.84
C THR A 164 24.84 14.62 0.58
N PRO A 165 24.93 15.49 -0.46
CA PRO A 165 25.78 15.20 -1.60
C PRO A 165 27.22 15.01 -1.10
N GLY A 166 27.71 13.77 -1.17
CA GLY A 166 29.03 13.41 -0.63
C GLY A 166 30.17 14.16 -1.32
N LEU A 167 31.36 14.14 -0.70
CA LEU A 167 32.59 14.82 -1.15
C LEU A 167 32.89 14.63 -2.65
N ASN A 168 32.50 13.50 -3.25
CA ASN A 168 32.66 13.24 -4.69
C ASN A 168 31.89 14.24 -5.58
N PHE A 169 30.68 14.65 -5.21
CA PHE A 169 29.92 15.67 -5.93
C PHE A 169 30.55 17.06 -5.79
N THR A 170 31.13 17.35 -4.63
CA THR A 170 31.92 18.57 -4.43
C THR A 170 33.14 18.60 -5.35
N TRP A 171 33.92 17.50 -5.43
CA TRP A 171 35.07 17.41 -6.33
C TRP A 171 34.68 17.51 -7.80
N ILE A 172 33.54 16.92 -8.21
CA ILE A 172 32.98 17.07 -9.56
C ILE A 172 32.61 18.53 -9.84
N GLY A 173 31.97 19.20 -8.88
CA GLY A 173 31.64 20.63 -8.99
C GLY A 173 32.88 21.51 -9.11
N ILE A 174 33.91 21.27 -8.29
CA ILE A 174 35.20 22.00 -8.35
C ILE A 174 35.86 21.78 -9.71
N TYR A 175 35.93 20.53 -10.16
CA TYR A 175 36.52 20.17 -11.45
C TYR A 175 35.82 20.90 -12.61
N LEU A 176 34.48 20.91 -12.62
CA LEU A 176 33.70 21.62 -13.62
C LEU A 176 33.92 23.14 -13.58
N CYS A 177 34.02 23.74 -12.39
CA CYS A 177 34.35 25.16 -12.25
C CYS A 177 35.74 25.48 -12.84
N VAL A 178 36.76 24.67 -12.54
CA VAL A 178 38.12 24.86 -13.07
C VAL A 178 38.14 24.70 -14.59
N LEU A 179 37.48 23.67 -15.13
CA LEU A 179 37.41 23.40 -16.56
C LEU A 179 36.78 24.58 -17.32
N HIS A 180 35.65 25.11 -16.84
CA HIS A 180 34.99 26.25 -17.47
C HIS A 180 35.79 27.56 -17.29
N GLY A 181 36.46 27.73 -16.16
CA GLY A 181 37.43 28.82 -15.96
C GLY A 181 38.58 28.78 -16.98
N MET A 182 39.08 27.59 -17.33
CA MET A 182 40.09 27.42 -18.38
C MET A 182 39.57 27.83 -19.76
N PHE A 183 38.33 27.50 -20.12
CA PHE A 183 37.74 27.96 -21.38
C PHE A 183 37.65 29.49 -21.45
N ILE A 184 37.27 30.16 -20.36
CA ILE A 184 37.27 31.63 -20.29
C ILE A 184 38.68 32.18 -20.55
N ALA A 185 39.70 31.63 -19.86
CA ALA A 185 41.09 32.06 -20.01
C ALA A 185 41.63 31.85 -21.44
N ILE A 186 41.35 30.69 -22.04
CA ILE A 186 41.71 30.38 -23.44
C ILE A 186 41.03 31.35 -24.39
N GLY A 187 39.75 31.65 -24.16
CA GLY A 187 39.01 32.61 -24.97
C GLY A 187 39.63 34.01 -24.94
N PHE A 188 40.13 34.47 -23.79
CA PHE A 188 40.88 35.74 -23.69
C PHE A 188 42.23 35.69 -24.39
N LEU A 189 42.96 34.57 -24.33
CA LEU A 189 44.24 34.40 -25.02
C LEU A 189 44.09 34.38 -26.55
N VAL A 190 43.03 33.75 -27.07
CA VAL A 190 42.74 33.71 -28.53
C VAL A 190 42.25 35.05 -29.07
N LYS A 191 41.79 35.95 -28.19
CA LYS A 191 41.31 37.29 -28.54
C LYS A 191 42.44 38.31 -28.72
N GLN A 192 43.62 38.07 -28.13
CA GLN A 192 44.83 38.87 -28.31
C GLN A 192 45.47 38.61 -29.67
#